data_AF-A0A3S7V0J0-F1
#
_entry.id   AF-A0A3S7V0J0-F1
#
_cell.length_a   1.000
_cell.length_b   1.000
_cell.length_c   1.000
_cell.angle_alpha   90.00
_cell.angle_beta   90.00
_cell.angle_gamma   90.00
#
_symmetry.space_group_name_H-M   'P 1'
#
loop_
_entity.id
_entity.type
_entity.pdbx_description
1 polymer ?
#
loop_
_entity_poly.entity_id
_entity_poly.type
_entity_poly.pdbx_seq_one_letter_code
_entity_poly.pdbx_strand_id
1 'polypeptide(L)'
;MSRRTSLSFLAMLSVFTCLYAGESFAQNARTGTASDGNYITVPSGSVNDWVIHVSPRDMGFEEPGSEGDNALLKFECYVVQINQYTWQVVARYKLRPWNNRDGIWHSGTANYLLVHK
;
A
#
# COMPACT_ATOMS: atom_id res chain seq x y z
N MET A 1 16.08 19.67 58.18
CA MET A 1 14.83 19.08 57.66
C MET A 1 15.02 18.76 56.18
N SER A 2 15.28 17.50 55.82
CA SER A 2 15.34 17.06 54.41
C SER A 2 14.15 16.16 54.15
N ARG A 3 13.15 16.68 53.43
CA ARG A 3 11.92 15.98 53.11
C ARG A 3 12.16 15.24 51.80
N ARG A 4 12.45 13.93 51.89
CA ARG A 4 12.57 13.05 50.71
C ARG A 4 11.18 12.91 50.08
N THR A 5 11.03 13.43 48.87
CA THR A 5 9.86 13.24 48.03
C THR A 5 9.81 11.80 47.56
N SER A 6 8.94 11.00 48.19
CA SER A 6 8.52 9.70 47.69
C SER A 6 7.71 9.92 46.41
N LEU A 7 8.38 9.91 45.26
CA LEU A 7 7.74 9.73 43.96
C LEU A 7 7.02 8.39 44.01
N SER A 8 5.69 8.43 44.12
CA SER A 8 4.83 7.25 44.21
C SER A 8 5.12 6.32 43.03
N PHE A 9 5.47 5.07 43.32
CA PHE A 9 5.70 4.03 42.30
C PHE A 9 4.56 3.93 41.29
N LEU A 10 3.31 4.18 41.72
CA LEU A 10 2.12 4.26 40.87
C LEU A 10 2.19 5.39 39.84
N ALA A 11 2.77 6.54 40.20
CA ALA A 11 2.96 7.65 39.27
C ALA A 11 4.00 7.27 38.20
N MET A 12 5.12 6.63 38.59
CA MET A 12 6.09 6.13 37.62
C MET A 12 5.50 5.03 36.71
N LEU A 13 4.71 4.10 37.26
CA LEU A 13 4.05 3.05 36.47
C LEU A 13 3.05 3.63 35.47
N SER A 14 2.29 4.66 35.87
CA SER A 14 1.33 5.35 34.99
C SER A 14 2.01 6.07 33.81
N VAL A 15 3.16 6.70 34.07
CA VAL A 15 3.96 7.35 33.01
C VAL A 15 4.56 6.30 32.07
N PHE A 16 5.03 5.16 32.59
CA PHE A 16 5.50 4.05 31.75
C PHE A 16 4.38 3.46 30.88
N THR A 17 3.17 3.27 31.41
CA THR A 17 2.03 2.79 30.62
C THR A 17 1.56 3.80 29.58
N CYS A 18 1.64 5.11 29.85
CA CYS A 18 1.31 6.15 28.88
C CYS A 18 2.37 6.28 27.78
N LEU A 19 3.64 5.98 28.07
CA LEU A 19 4.73 5.99 27.08
C LEU A 19 4.75 4.72 26.21
N TYR A 20 4.15 3.61 26.68
CA TYR A 20 3.94 2.37 25.91
C TYR A 20 2.58 2.30 25.21
N ALA A 21 1.66 3.20 25.53
CA ALA A 21 0.34 3.25 24.91
C ALA A 21 0.43 3.84 23.51
N GLY A 22 0.54 2.93 22.53
CA GLY A 22 0.39 3.23 21.12
C GLY A 22 1.65 2.87 20.36
N GLU A 23 1.80 1.57 20.03
CA GLU A 23 2.52 1.25 18.80
C GLU A 23 1.92 2.13 17.70
N SER A 24 2.74 3.02 17.15
CA SER A 24 2.33 3.86 16.05
C SER A 24 1.88 2.94 14.91
N PHE A 25 0.74 3.24 14.28
CA PHE A 25 0.27 2.50 13.08
C PHE A 25 1.36 2.35 12.01
N ALA A 26 2.38 3.23 11.99
CA ALA A 26 3.51 3.15 11.09
C ALA A 26 4.48 1.98 11.37
N GLN A 27 4.56 1.47 12.61
CA GLN A 27 5.39 0.30 12.95
C GLN A 27 4.83 -1.01 12.36
N ASN A 28 3.51 -1.06 12.17
CA ASN A 28 2.79 -2.21 11.64
C ASN A 28 2.43 -2.05 10.14
N ALA A 29 3.08 -1.10 9.46
CA ALA A 29 2.87 -0.83 8.05
C ALA A 29 4.12 -1.13 7.21
N ARG A 30 3.93 -1.68 6.02
CA ARG A 30 4.99 -1.82 5.00
C ARG A 30 4.55 -1.22 3.69
N THR A 31 5.47 -0.57 2.98
CA THR A 31 5.20 0.03 1.68
C THR A 31 6.15 -0.50 0.63
N GLY A 32 5.74 -0.45 -0.63
CA GLY A 32 6.63 -0.72 -1.74
C GLY A 32 5.98 -0.48 -3.08
N THR A 33 6.61 -1.01 -4.12
CA THR A 33 6.13 -0.94 -5.49
C THR A 33 6.09 -2.32 -6.11
N ALA A 34 5.15 -2.56 -7.00
CA ALA A 34 5.01 -3.81 -7.73
C ALA A 34 4.56 -3.55 -9.17
N SER A 35 5.15 -4.27 -10.12
CA SER A 35 4.69 -4.29 -11.52
C SER A 35 3.45 -5.17 -11.68
N ASP A 36 2.75 -5.00 -12.80
CA ASP A 36 1.66 -5.91 -13.20
C ASP A 36 2.09 -7.38 -13.12
N GLY A 37 1.24 -8.22 -12.54
CA GLY A 37 1.48 -9.66 -12.39
C GLY A 37 2.45 -10.05 -11.27
N ASN A 38 3.15 -9.10 -10.64
CA ASN A 38 4.03 -9.40 -9.50
C ASN A 38 3.25 -9.80 -8.25
N TYR A 39 3.97 -10.44 -7.33
CA TYR A 39 3.42 -10.95 -6.08
C TYR A 39 3.84 -10.11 -4.88
N ILE A 40 2.91 -9.94 -3.94
CA ILE A 40 3.16 -9.33 -2.63
C ILE A 40 2.85 -10.39 -1.57
N THR A 41 3.86 -10.80 -0.83
CA THR A 41 3.74 -11.79 0.25
C THR A 41 3.66 -11.09 1.61
N VAL A 42 2.76 -11.55 2.48
CA VAL A 42 2.66 -11.02 3.84
C VAL A 42 3.96 -11.22 4.62
N PRO A 43 4.38 -10.25 5.43
CA PRO A 43 5.57 -10.39 6.27
C PRO A 43 5.52 -11.51 7.30
N SER A 44 4.32 -11.81 7.80
CA SER A 44 4.05 -12.76 8.88
C SER A 44 2.57 -13.15 8.85
N GLY A 45 2.25 -14.29 9.46
CA GLY A 45 0.86 -14.77 9.51
C GLY A 45 0.31 -15.10 8.13
N SER A 46 -0.91 -14.66 7.87
CA SER A 46 -1.68 -14.89 6.65
C SER A 46 -2.23 -13.59 6.08
N VAL A 47 -2.70 -13.61 4.83
CA VAL A 47 -3.41 -12.47 4.20
C VAL A 47 -4.63 -11.98 4.99
N ASN A 48 -5.21 -12.81 5.86
CA ASN A 48 -6.31 -12.42 6.73
C ASN A 48 -5.88 -11.48 7.86
N ASP A 49 -4.60 -11.52 8.24
CA ASP A 49 -4.03 -10.69 9.31
C ASP A 49 -3.61 -9.29 8.81
N TRP A 50 -3.73 -9.05 7.50
CA TRP A 50 -3.25 -7.84 6.84
C TRP A 50 -4.34 -7.19 5.98
N VAL A 51 -4.26 -5.88 5.84
CA VAL A 51 -4.97 -5.10 4.82
C VAL A 51 -3.94 -4.63 3.80
N ILE A 52 -4.30 -4.72 2.53
CA ILE A 52 -3.49 -4.20 1.43
C ILE A 52 -4.28 -3.12 0.69
N HIS A 53 -3.64 -1.97 0.48
CA HIS A 53 -4.09 -0.93 -0.42
C HIS A 53 -3.09 -0.81 -1.57
N VAL A 54 -3.60 -0.72 -2.80
CA VAL A 54 -2.79 -0.46 -4.00
C VAL A 54 -3.28 0.79 -4.71
N SER A 55 -2.34 1.55 -5.25
CA SER A 55 -2.62 2.74 -6.05
C SER A 55 -1.74 2.76 -7.31
N PRO A 56 -2.23 3.31 -8.43
CA PRO A 56 -1.41 3.50 -9.61
C PRO A 56 -0.13 4.28 -9.31
N ARG A 57 0.99 3.85 -9.89
CA ARG A 57 2.28 4.57 -9.83
C ARG A 57 2.70 5.06 -11.21
N ASP A 58 2.76 4.15 -12.17
CA ASP A 58 3.15 4.43 -13.54
C ASP A 58 2.15 3.75 -14.48
N MET A 59 1.35 4.56 -15.15
CA MET A 59 0.27 4.15 -16.05
C MET A 59 0.19 5.12 -17.22
N GLY A 60 0.05 4.59 -18.43
CA GLY A 60 0.11 5.38 -19.65
C GLY A 60 1.54 5.58 -20.14
N PHE A 61 1.67 6.19 -21.31
CA PHE A 61 2.93 6.73 -21.81
C PHE A 61 2.62 8.02 -22.56
N GLU A 62 3.56 8.95 -22.55
CA GLU A 62 3.48 10.16 -23.36
C GLU A 62 4.06 9.84 -24.74
N GLU A 63 3.21 9.89 -25.77
CA GLU A 63 3.67 9.81 -27.15
C GLU A 63 4.21 11.19 -27.58
N PRO A 64 5.47 11.30 -28.05
CA PRO A 64 6.01 12.57 -28.51
C PRO A 64 5.13 13.20 -29.60
N GLY A 65 4.71 14.44 -29.41
CA GLY A 65 3.80 15.16 -30.32
C GLY A 65 2.30 14.98 -30.02
N SER A 66 1.95 14.24 -28.96
CA SER A 66 0.57 14.06 -28.48
C SER A 66 0.32 14.79 -27.14
N GLU A 67 1.17 15.76 -26.79
CA GLU A 67 1.06 16.52 -25.54
C GLU A 67 -0.25 17.33 -25.52
N GLY A 68 -1.15 17.01 -24.58
CA GLY A 68 -2.47 17.64 -24.47
C GLY A 68 -3.60 16.93 -25.22
N ASP A 69 -3.30 15.85 -25.95
CA ASP A 69 -4.33 14.92 -26.42
C ASP A 69 -4.70 13.99 -25.26
N ASN A 70 -5.86 14.22 -24.66
CA ASN A 70 -6.39 13.39 -23.57
C ASN A 70 -6.88 12.05 -24.15
N ALA A 71 -5.94 11.21 -24.57
CA ALA A 71 -6.24 9.83 -24.90
C ALA A 71 -6.92 9.20 -23.68
N LEU A 72 -8.15 8.71 -23.87
CA LEU A 72 -8.96 8.14 -22.80
C LEU A 72 -8.29 6.87 -22.28
N LEU A 73 -7.53 7.03 -21.19
CA LEU A 73 -6.82 5.96 -20.49
C LEU A 73 -7.82 5.16 -19.66
N LYS A 74 -7.89 3.85 -19.91
CA LYS A 74 -8.49 2.90 -18.97
C LYS A 74 -7.35 2.21 -18.23
N PHE A 75 -7.38 2.23 -16.91
CA PHE A 75 -6.44 1.47 -16.08
C PHE A 75 -7.18 0.59 -15.08
N GLU A 76 -6.51 -0.48 -14.68
CA GLU A 76 -6.92 -1.41 -13.64
C GLU A 76 -5.78 -1.49 -12.61
N CYS A 77 -6.13 -1.23 -11.35
CA CYS A 77 -5.20 -1.28 -10.24
C CYS A 77 -5.89 -1.91 -9.03
N TYR A 78 -5.64 -3.20 -8.81
CA TYR A 78 -6.20 -3.96 -7.70
C TYR A 78 -5.30 -5.16 -7.38
N VAL A 79 -5.69 -5.94 -6.38
CA VAL A 79 -4.99 -7.16 -5.99
C VAL A 79 -5.95 -8.34 -5.95
N VAL A 80 -5.44 -9.51 -6.29
CA VAL A 80 -6.16 -10.78 -6.20
C VAL A 80 -5.42 -11.68 -5.22
N GLN A 81 -6.11 -12.20 -4.21
CA GLN A 81 -5.52 -13.21 -3.34
C GLN A 81 -5.37 -14.52 -4.12
N ILE A 82 -4.14 -15.02 -4.23
CA ILE A 82 -3.86 -16.27 -4.96
C ILE A 82 -3.61 -17.46 -4.02
N ASN A 83 -3.25 -17.19 -2.77
CA ASN A 83 -3.14 -18.20 -1.71
C ASN A 83 -3.24 -17.53 -0.32
N GLN A 84 -2.98 -18.30 0.75
CA GLN A 84 -3.08 -17.82 2.13
C GLN A 84 -2.02 -16.78 2.57
N TYR A 85 -0.97 -16.57 1.76
CA TYR A 85 0.15 -15.68 2.10
C TYR A 85 0.41 -14.59 1.06
N THR A 86 -0.22 -14.66 -0.12
CA THR A 86 0.21 -13.86 -1.27
C THR A 86 -0.97 -13.27 -2.03
N TRP A 87 -0.79 -12.01 -2.42
CA TRP A 87 -1.59 -11.36 -3.45
C TRP A 87 -0.81 -11.24 -4.75
N GLN A 88 -1.51 -11.39 -5.88
CA GLN A 88 -1.04 -10.96 -7.18
C GLN A 88 -1.56 -9.54 -7.48
N VAL A 89 -0.67 -8.68 -7.94
CA VAL A 89 -0.98 -7.31 -8.34
C VAL A 89 -1.49 -7.30 -9.77
N VAL A 90 -2.63 -6.63 -9.99
CA VAL A 90 -3.10 -6.22 -11.31
C VAL A 90 -2.88 -4.72 -11.41
N ALA A 91 -1.98 -4.32 -12.29
CA ALA A 91 -1.57 -2.94 -12.50
C ALA A 91 -1.32 -2.70 -14.00
N ARG A 92 -2.40 -2.51 -14.76
CA ARG A 92 -2.34 -2.47 -16.22
C ARG A 92 -3.17 -1.33 -16.78
N TYR A 93 -2.81 -0.86 -17.96
CA TYR A 93 -3.51 0.22 -18.64
C TYR A 93 -3.70 -0.09 -20.13
N LYS A 94 -4.72 0.52 -20.73
CA LYS A 94 -4.94 0.51 -22.17
C LYS A 94 -5.52 1.83 -22.62
N LEU A 95 -5.13 2.23 -23.82
CA LEU A 95 -5.64 3.42 -24.48
C LEU A 95 -6.90 3.04 -25.24
N ARG A 96 -7.93 3.90 -25.26
CA ARG A 96 -9.04 3.74 -26.20
C ARG A 96 -8.48 4.00 -27.61
N PRO A 97 -8.40 2.98 -28.49
CA PRO A 97 -7.99 3.21 -29.86
C PRO A 97 -9.07 3.99 -30.61
N TRP A 98 -8.64 4.82 -31.56
CA TRP A 98 -9.48 5.68 -32.42
C TRP A 98 -10.66 4.96 -33.09
N ASN A 99 -10.59 3.64 -33.24
CA ASN A 99 -11.52 2.82 -34.01
C ASN A 99 -12.48 1.97 -33.16
N ASN A 100 -12.87 2.41 -31.96
CA ASN A 100 -13.83 1.71 -31.08
C ASN A 100 -13.42 0.28 -30.68
N ARG A 101 -12.15 -0.09 -30.87
CA ARG A 101 -11.63 -1.38 -30.40
C ARG A 101 -11.34 -1.32 -28.91
N ASP A 102 -11.21 -2.48 -28.27
CA ASP A 102 -10.99 -2.54 -26.84
C ASP A 102 -9.52 -2.29 -26.42
N GLY A 103 -8.60 -2.01 -27.37
CA GLY A 103 -7.18 -1.75 -27.11
C GLY A 103 -6.38 -2.98 -26.66
N ILE A 104 -5.07 -2.82 -26.48
CA ILE A 104 -4.16 -3.85 -25.91
C ILE A 104 -3.81 -3.42 -24.49
N TRP A 105 -3.76 -4.37 -23.56
CA TRP A 105 -3.28 -4.12 -22.20
C TRP A 105 -1.76 -4.00 -22.17
N HIS A 106 -1.28 -2.91 -21.59
CA HIS A 106 0.11 -2.66 -21.28
C HIS A 106 0.34 -2.78 -19.77
N SER A 107 1.50 -3.30 -19.39
CA SER A 107 1.90 -3.40 -17.99
C SER A 107 2.26 -2.02 -17.45
N GLY A 108 1.70 -1.68 -16.30
CA GLY A 108 2.09 -0.54 -15.49
C GLY A 108 2.71 -0.98 -14.17
N THR A 109 2.81 -0.03 -13.24
CA THR A 109 3.24 -0.30 -11.85
C THR A 109 2.29 0.33 -10.83
N ALA A 110 2.25 -0.28 -9.64
CA ALA A 110 1.47 0.18 -8.51
C ALA A 110 2.36 0.43 -7.29
N ASN A 111 2.00 1.42 -6.48
CA ASN A 111 2.44 1.50 -5.09
C ASN A 111 1.54 0.60 -4.24
N TYR A 112 2.08 0.02 -3.17
CA TYR A 112 1.29 -0.70 -2.19
C TYR A 112 1.60 -0.24 -0.76
N LEU A 113 0.58 -0.35 0.08
CA LEU A 113 0.64 -0.19 1.53
C LEU A 113 0.00 -1.43 2.16
N LEU A 114 0.78 -2.15 2.95
CA LEU A 114 0.37 -3.24 3.82
C LEU A 114 0.22 -2.70 5.24
N VAL A 115 -0.87 -3.03 5.91
CA VAL A 115 -1.10 -2.68 7.31
C VAL A 115 -1.55 -3.93 8.05
N HIS A 116 -0.85 -4.30 9.11
CA HIS A 116 -1.28 -5.38 9.99
C HIS A 116 -2.54 -4.97 10.73
N LYS A 117 -3.53 -5.87 10.82
CA LYS A 117 -4.79 -5.65 11.52
C LYS A 117 -4.64 -5.75 13.03
#